data_AF-A0A9X9X3W8-F1
#
_entry.id   AF-A0A9X9X3W8-F1
#
_cell.length_a   1.000
_cell.length_b   1.000
_cell.length_c   1.000
_cell.angle_alpha   90.00
_cell.angle_beta   90.00
_cell.angle_gamma   90.00
#
_symmetry.space_group_name_H-M   'P 1'
#
loop_
_entity.id
_entity.type
_entity.pdbx_description
1 polymer ?
#
loop_
_entity_poly.entity_id
_entity_poly.type
_entity_poly.pdbx_seq_one_letter_code
_entity_poly.pdbx_strand_id
1 'polypeptide(L)'
;PRPSPPEPSTQPQLPEPPERTGARVVPVPGPSQPPGVVTGGTGRVQGFVQPGNPAGGVAIQDGGTTTIIQPGGRVTTVPTPR
;
A
#
# COMPACT_ATOMS: atom_id res chain seq x y z
N PRO A 1 51.95 19.78 9.93
CA PRO A 1 50.87 18.97 10.54
C PRO A 1 49.48 19.47 10.13
N ARG A 2 48.74 18.69 9.34
CA ARG A 2 47.35 18.98 8.94
C ARG A 2 46.42 18.22 9.92
N PRO A 3 45.38 18.83 10.50
CA PRO A 3 44.50 18.12 11.43
C PRO A 3 43.64 17.08 10.71
N SER A 4 43.47 15.92 11.33
CA SER A 4 42.61 14.82 10.85
C SER A 4 41.13 15.22 10.89
N PRO A 5 40.30 14.76 9.92
CA PRO A 5 38.85 14.98 9.96
C PRO A 5 38.21 14.17 11.10
N PRO A 6 37.08 14.64 11.68
CA PRO A 6 36.38 13.91 12.73
C PRO A 6 35.71 12.64 12.17
N GLU A 7 35.80 11.55 12.93
CA GLU A 7 35.15 10.28 12.61
C GLU A 7 33.62 10.42 12.69
N PRO A 8 32.85 9.83 11.76
CA PRO A 8 31.39 9.90 11.81
C PRO A 8 30.87 9.09 13.01
N SER A 9 30.27 9.78 13.97
CA SER A 9 29.57 9.16 15.10
C SER A 9 28.54 8.15 14.61
N THR A 10 28.74 6.87 14.90
CA THR A 10 27.73 5.82 14.73
C THR A 10 26.58 6.10 15.71
N GLN A 11 25.58 6.85 15.27
CA GLN A 11 24.32 6.95 16.00
C GLN A 11 23.65 5.56 15.98
N PRO A 12 23.10 5.08 17.10
CA PRO A 12 22.31 3.85 17.11
C PRO A 12 21.15 4.02 16.15
N GLN A 13 21.18 3.31 15.02
CA GLN A 13 20.09 3.30 14.06
C GLN A 13 18.87 2.71 14.76
N LEU A 14 17.84 3.53 14.95
CA LEU A 14 16.51 3.06 15.33
C LEU A 14 16.12 1.95 14.34
N PRO A 15 15.61 0.79 14.78
CA PRO A 15 15.20 -0.26 13.86
C PRO A 15 14.29 0.36 12.79
N GLU A 16 14.69 0.22 11.52
CA GLU A 16 13.94 0.76 10.41
C GLU A 16 12.47 0.33 10.55
N PRO A 17 11.51 1.27 10.42
CA PRO A 17 10.10 0.90 10.39
C PRO A 17 9.96 -0.24 9.38
N PRO A 18 9.23 -1.33 9.72
CA PRO A 18 9.10 -2.46 8.81
C PRO A 18 8.74 -1.92 7.44
N GLU A 19 9.60 -2.18 6.45
CA GLU A 19 9.41 -1.77 5.06
C GLU A 19 7.95 -2.02 4.71
N ARG A 20 7.18 -0.93 4.59
CA ARG A 20 5.75 -1.03 4.30
C ARG A 20 5.71 -1.54 2.88
N THR A 21 5.60 -2.87 2.72
CA THR A 21 5.58 -3.54 1.41
C THR A 21 4.63 -2.74 0.53
N GLY A 22 5.20 -2.15 -0.53
CA GLY A 22 4.75 -0.91 -1.12
C GLY A 22 3.23 -0.83 -1.29
N ALA A 23 2.67 0.30 -0.86
CA ALA A 23 1.27 0.62 -1.10
C ALA A 23 0.96 0.40 -2.59
N ARG A 24 0.06 -0.54 -2.90
CA ARG A 24 -0.19 -0.96 -4.28
C ARG A 24 -1.36 -0.19 -4.85
N VAL A 25 -1.13 0.52 -5.95
CA VAL A 25 -2.20 1.20 -6.68
C VAL A 25 -2.99 0.17 -7.47
N VAL A 26 -4.30 0.16 -7.29
CA VAL A 26 -5.24 -0.71 -8.00
C VAL A 26 -6.28 0.16 -8.72
N PRO A 27 -6.39 0.06 -10.06
CA PRO A 27 -7.44 0.75 -10.79
C PRO A 27 -8.80 0.15 -10.45
N VAL A 28 -9.78 0.99 -10.12
CA VAL A 28 -11.16 0.56 -9.87
C VAL A 28 -12.00 0.79 -11.13
N PRO A 29 -12.64 -0.24 -11.68
CA PRO A 29 -13.54 -0.12 -12.83
C PRO A 29 -14.68 0.90 -12.64
N GLY A 30 -14.68 1.97 -13.44
CA GLY A 30 -15.77 2.95 -13.52
C GLY A 30 -15.37 4.24 -14.23
N PRO A 31 -16.31 4.97 -14.87
CA PRO A 31 -15.99 6.13 -15.72
C PRO A 31 -15.42 7.34 -14.97
N SER A 32 -15.49 7.37 -13.64
CA SER A 32 -14.98 8.47 -12.81
C SER A 32 -14.44 8.00 -11.46
N GLN A 33 -14.07 6.72 -11.35
CA GLN A 33 -13.49 6.21 -10.11
C GLN A 33 -11.98 6.43 -10.10
N PRO A 34 -11.44 7.20 -9.13
CA PRO A 34 -10.00 7.35 -9.00
C PRO A 34 -9.36 6.00 -8.61
N PRO A 35 -8.11 5.72 -8.99
CA PRO A 35 -7.39 4.55 -8.51
C PRO A 35 -7.36 4.52 -6.98
N GLY A 36 -7.48 3.35 -6.40
CA GLY A 36 -7.30 3.19 -4.96
C GLY A 36 -5.95 2.60 -4.63
N VAL A 37 -5.61 2.70 -3.35
CA VAL A 37 -4.36 2.25 -2.77
C VAL A 37 -4.68 1.13 -1.79
N VAL A 38 -4.13 -0.04 -2.07
CA VAL A 38 -4.15 -1.15 -1.14
C VAL A 38 -3.05 -0.90 -0.11
N THR A 39 -3.47 -0.80 1.15
CA THR A 39 -2.63 -0.51 2.32
C THR A 39 -2.70 -1.69 3.27
N GLY A 40 -1.54 -2.31 3.54
CA GLY A 40 -1.47 -3.47 4.42
C GLY A 40 -0.31 -4.39 4.06
N GLY A 41 0.09 -5.25 5.00
CA GLY A 41 1.20 -6.21 4.83
C GLY A 41 0.91 -7.30 3.79
N THR A 42 1.74 -8.33 3.73
CA THR A 42 1.71 -9.40 2.70
C THR A 42 0.54 -10.40 2.81
N GLY A 43 -0.47 -10.11 3.63
CA GLY A 43 -1.63 -10.97 3.84
C GLY A 43 -2.63 -10.95 2.69
N ARG A 44 -3.50 -11.97 2.64
CA ARG A 44 -4.59 -12.09 1.66
C ARG A 44 -5.58 -10.93 1.74
N VAL A 45 -5.87 -10.47 2.94
CA VAL A 45 -6.84 -9.40 3.20
C VAL A 45 -6.08 -8.14 3.62
N GLN A 46 -6.35 -7.04 2.94
CA GLN A 46 -5.67 -5.77 3.08
C GLN A 46 -6.66 -4.62 3.11
N GLY A 47 -6.25 -3.49 3.68
CA GLY A 47 -7.02 -2.26 3.61
C GLY A 47 -7.00 -1.72 2.19
N PHE A 48 -8.08 -1.08 1.78
CA PHE A 48 -8.19 -0.38 0.51
C PHE A 48 -8.66 1.05 0.78
N VAL A 49 -7.98 2.03 0.19
CA VAL A 49 -8.32 3.45 0.34
C VAL A 49 -8.47 4.03 -1.03
N GLN A 50 -9.52 4.83 -1.27
CA GLN A 50 -9.74 5.47 -2.54
C GLN A 50 -10.09 6.94 -2.34
N PRO A 51 -9.54 7.86 -3.15
CA PRO A 51 -9.92 9.27 -3.09
C PRO A 51 -11.43 9.45 -3.24
N GLY A 52 -12.03 10.28 -2.38
CA GLY A 52 -13.48 10.49 -2.33
C GLY A 52 -14.27 9.39 -1.60
N ASN A 53 -13.61 8.36 -1.08
CA ASN A 53 -14.22 7.32 -0.25
C ASN A 53 -13.55 7.27 1.14
N PRO A 54 -14.00 8.10 2.10
CA PRO A 54 -13.39 8.19 3.43
C PRO A 54 -13.64 6.95 4.29
N ALA A 55 -14.68 6.16 3.99
CA ALA A 55 -14.96 4.91 4.69
C ALA A 55 -13.98 3.78 4.29
N GLY A 56 -13.19 3.98 3.23
CA GLY A 56 -12.25 2.98 2.73
C GLY A 56 -12.96 1.72 2.25
N GLY A 57 -12.23 0.62 2.15
CA GLY A 57 -12.74 -0.68 1.76
C GLY A 57 -11.76 -1.79 2.12
N VAL A 58 -12.08 -2.99 1.67
CA VAL A 58 -11.22 -4.17 1.86
C VAL A 58 -10.78 -4.66 0.50
N ALA A 59 -9.49 -4.90 0.34
CA ALA A 59 -8.93 -5.61 -0.79
C ALA A 59 -8.56 -7.04 -0.38
N ILE A 60 -8.98 -8.01 -1.17
CA ILE A 60 -8.66 -9.42 -1.01
C ILE A 60 -7.82 -9.82 -2.22
N GLN A 61 -6.54 -10.10 -2.01
CA GLN A 61 -5.67 -10.65 -3.04
C GLN A 61 -5.78 -12.17 -3.06
N ASP A 62 -6.20 -12.72 -4.20
CA ASP A 62 -6.26 -14.14 -4.48
C ASP A 62 -5.47 -14.42 -5.76
N GLY A 63 -4.21 -14.84 -5.59
CA GLY A 63 -3.32 -15.14 -6.70
C GLY A 63 -3.17 -13.96 -7.67
N GLY A 64 -3.66 -14.13 -8.90
CA GLY A 64 -3.60 -13.13 -9.96
C GLY A 64 -4.74 -12.12 -9.96
N THR A 65 -5.54 -12.04 -8.89
CA THR A 65 -6.75 -11.21 -8.85
C THR A 65 -6.90 -10.50 -7.50
N THR A 66 -7.38 -9.26 -7.53
CA THR A 66 -7.72 -8.47 -6.35
C THR A 66 -9.21 -8.18 -6.34
N THR A 67 -9.93 -8.66 -5.32
CA THR A 67 -11.33 -8.32 -5.08
C THR A 67 -11.40 -7.15 -4.11
N ILE A 68 -12.05 -6.06 -4.51
CA ILE A 68 -12.26 -4.86 -3.72
C ILE A 68 -13.71 -4.84 -3.26
N ILE A 69 -13.91 -4.68 -1.97
CA ILE A 69 -15.21 -4.55 -1.32
C ILE A 69 -15.30 -3.12 -0.80
N GLN A 70 -16.18 -2.33 -1.40
CA GLN A 70 -16.42 -0.94 -1.06
C GLN A 70 -17.63 -0.79 -0.13
N PRO A 71 -17.77 0.35 0.57
CA PRO A 71 -18.94 0.67 1.38
C PRO A 71 -20.19 0.68 0.51
N GLY A 72 -21.32 0.26 1.08
CA GLY A 72 -22.55 0.06 0.33
C GLY A 72 -22.62 -1.26 -0.45
N GLY A 73 -21.69 -2.20 -0.19
CA GLY A 73 -21.75 -3.56 -0.72
C GLY A 73 -21.32 -3.69 -2.18
N ARG A 74 -20.73 -2.64 -2.76
CA ARG A 74 -20.16 -2.71 -4.12
C ARG A 74 -18.91 -3.58 -4.10
N VAL A 75 -18.93 -4.66 -4.88
CA VAL A 75 -17.80 -5.57 -5.04
C VAL A 75 -17.25 -5.43 -6.44
N THR A 76 -15.94 -5.37 -6.57
CA THR A 76 -15.28 -5.26 -7.88
C THR A 76 -14.03 -6.10 -7.92
N THR A 77 -13.85 -6.82 -9.02
CA THR A 77 -12.73 -7.74 -9.20
C THR A 77 -11.78 -7.16 -10.24
N VAL A 78 -10.52 -7.01 -9.86
CA VAL A 78 -9.48 -6.40 -10.69
C VAL A 78 -8.37 -7.43 -10.94
N PRO A 79 -8.07 -7.77 -12.19
CA PRO A 79 -6.91 -8.59 -12.51
C PRO A 79 -5.64 -7.90 -12.02
N THR A 80 -4.79 -8.67 -11.34
CA THR A 80 -3.45 -8.22 -11.00
C THR A 80 -2.54 -8.54 -12.17
N PRO A 81 -1.99 -7.55 -12.89
CA PRO A 81 -0.96 -7.82 -13.88
C PRO A 81 0.23 -8.48 -13.18
N ARG A 82 0.71 -9.60 -13.75
CA ARG A 82 1.94 -10.28 -13.31
C ARG A 82 3.16 -9.48 -13.72
#